data_AF-A0A3M0L3Z3-F1
#
_entry.id   AF-A0A3M0L3Z3-F1
#
_cell.length_a   1.000
_cell.length_b   1.000
_cell.length_c   1.000
_cell.angle_alpha   90.00
_cell.angle_beta   90.00
_cell.angle_gamma   90.00
#
_symmetry.space_group_name_H-M   'P 1'
#
loop_
_entity.id
_entity.type
_entity.pdbx_description
1 polymer ?
#
loop_
_entity_poly.entity_id
_entity_poly.type
_entity_poly.pdbx_seq_one_letter_code
_entity_poly.pdbx_strand_id
1 'polypeptide(L)'
;MAMRKSSGEWRLTVDYCALNEVTPPLSAAVPDMLELQYELESKAAKWYATIDIANAFFSIPLAAECKAQFAVTWKGIQYTWNRLPQGWKHSPTI
;
A
#
# COMPACT_ATOMS: atom_id res chain seq x y z
N MET A 1 1.09 3.49 15.92
CA MET A 1 -0.12 3.99 16.63
C MET A 1 -1.32 3.15 16.21
N ALA A 2 -2.34 2.99 17.07
CA ALA A 2 -3.57 2.29 16.69
C ALA A 2 -4.64 3.31 16.29
N MET A 3 -5.31 3.10 15.16
CA MET A 3 -6.41 3.94 14.70
C MET A 3 -7.72 3.18 14.92
N ARG A 4 -8.73 3.83 15.51
CA ARG A 4 -10.06 3.24 15.70
C ARG A 4 -10.89 3.46 14.44
N LYS A 5 -11.39 2.38 13.85
CA LYS A 5 -12.33 2.44 12.73
C LYS A 5 -13.69 2.92 13.21
N SER A 6 -14.52 3.39 12.27
CA SER A 6 -15.94 3.68 12.53
C SER A 6 -16.72 2.46 13.01
N SER A 7 -16.29 1.25 12.63
CA SER A 7 -16.85 -0.02 13.12
C SER A 7 -16.53 -0.34 14.59
N GLY A 8 -15.70 0.46 15.27
CA GLY A 8 -15.23 0.20 16.64
C GLY A 8 -13.99 -0.68 16.73
N GLU A 9 -13.57 -1.32 15.62
CA GLU A 9 -12.33 -2.11 15.56
C GLU A 9 -11.07 -1.23 15.58
N TRP A 10 -9.98 -1.78 16.10
CA TRP A 10 -8.67 -1.15 16.02
C TRP A 10 -7.90 -1.65 14.79
N ARG A 11 -7.24 -0.72 14.10
CA ARG A 11 -6.27 -1.01 13.02
C ARG A 11 -4.89 -0.55 13.48
N LEU A 12 -3.89 -1.40 13.29
CA LEU A 12 -2.50 -0.99 13.45
C LEU A 12 -2.12 -0.04 12.32
N THR A 13 -1.67 1.17 12.68
CA THR A 13 -1.12 2.14 11.75
C THR A 13 0.33 2.41 12.15
N VAL A 14 1.25 2.02 11.29
CA VAL A 14 2.67 2.34 11.47
C VAL A 14 2.92 3.69 10.82
N ASP A 15 3.61 4.57 11.53
CA ASP A 15 4.01 5.86 10.99
C ASP A 15 5.34 5.69 10.24
N TYR A 16 5.26 5.75 8.91
CA TYR A 16 6.42 5.67 8.02
C TYR A 16 6.82 7.05 7.47
N CYS A 17 6.36 8.17 8.03
CA CYS A 17 6.67 9.51 7.51
C CYS A 17 8.18 9.74 7.33
N ALA A 18 8.98 9.47 8.36
CA ALA A 18 10.43 9.64 8.29
C ALA A 18 11.09 8.72 7.25
N LEU A 19 10.61 7.48 7.10
CA LEU A 19 11.09 6.56 6.08
C LEU A 19 10.71 7.06 4.68
N ASN A 20 9.49 7.57 4.51
CA ASN A 20 8.97 8.08 3.25
C ASN A 20 9.73 9.33 2.77
N GLU A 21 10.17 10.19 3.68
CA GLU A 21 10.99 11.38 3.36
C GLU A 21 12.35 11.00 2.76
N VAL A 22 13.00 9.96 3.29
CA VAL A 22 14.34 9.53 2.82
C VAL A 22 14.30 8.51 1.69
N THR A 23 13.12 7.94 1.39
CA THR A 23 12.97 6.96 0.30
C THR A 23 13.08 7.70 -1.05
N PRO A 24 14.01 7.31 -1.94
CA PRO A 24 14.12 7.90 -3.29
C PRO A 24 12.81 7.77 -4.08
N PRO A 25 12.51 8.67 -5.02
CA PRO A 25 11.35 8.50 -5.89
C PRO A 25 11.50 7.21 -6.71
N LEU A 26 10.41 6.45 -6.80
CA LEU A 26 10.28 5.31 -7.70
C LEU A 26 9.50 5.81 -8.92
N SER A 27 10.07 5.65 -10.11
CA SER A 27 9.33 5.85 -11.34
C SER A 27 8.61 4.55 -11.66
N ALA A 28 7.29 4.57 -11.66
CA ALA A 28 6.50 3.52 -12.31
C ALA A 28 5.30 4.14 -13.03
N ALA A 29 4.83 3.43 -14.04
CA ALA A 29 3.65 3.80 -14.81
C ALA A 29 2.38 3.45 -14.02
N VAL A 30 2.05 4.22 -12.98
CA VAL A 30 0.67 4.25 -12.47
C VAL A 30 -0.11 5.12 -13.46
N PRO A 31 -1.05 4.55 -14.23
CA PRO A 31 -1.77 5.33 -15.23
C PRO A 31 -2.59 6.42 -14.56
N ASP A 32 -2.72 7.57 -15.23
CA ASP A 32 -3.60 8.61 -14.77
C ASP A 32 -5.06 8.13 -14.83
N MET A 33 -5.84 8.40 -13.77
CA MET A 33 -7.22 7.90 -13.73
C MET A 33 -8.11 8.51 -14.81
N LEU A 34 -7.84 9.76 -15.23
CA LEU A 34 -8.61 10.41 -16.29
C LEU A 34 -8.31 9.76 -17.64
N GLU A 35 -7.03 9.43 -17.89
CA GLU A 35 -6.64 8.67 -19.09
C GLU A 35 -7.31 7.29 -19.12
N LEU A 36 -7.32 6.57 -17.99
CA LEU A 36 -8.01 5.27 -17.89
C LEU A 36 -9.52 5.41 -18.12
N GLN A 37 -10.14 6.45 -17.57
CA GLN A 37 -11.57 6.70 -17.75
C GLN A 37 -11.89 6.98 -19.23
N TYR A 38 -11.10 7.83 -19.89
CA TYR A 38 -11.25 8.11 -21.32
C TYR A 38 -11.11 6.85 -22.18
N GLU A 39 -10.11 6.02 -21.89
CA GLU A 39 -9.90 4.74 -22.58
C GLU A 39 -11.02 3.72 -22.35
N LEU A 40 -11.70 3.77 -21.21
CA LEU A 40 -12.87 2.94 -20.96
C LEU A 40 -14.11 3.47 -21.71
N GLU A 41 -14.33 4.78 -21.70
CA GLU A 41 -15.46 5.43 -22.39
C GLU A 41 -15.35 5.36 -23.92
N SER A 42 -14.12 5.37 -24.45
CA SER A 42 -13.87 5.22 -25.90
C SER A 42 -14.21 3.82 -26.41
N LYS A 43 -14.29 2.82 -25.52
CA LYS A 43 -14.65 1.45 -25.86
C LYS A 43 -16.16 1.28 -25.76
N ALA A 44 -16.80 0.91 -26.86
CA ALA A 44 -18.23 0.60 -26.89
C ALA A 44 -18.54 -0.77 -26.25
N ALA A 45 -18.26 -0.94 -24.96
CA ALA A 45 -18.58 -2.14 -24.21
C ALA A 45 -20.01 -2.07 -23.65
N LYS A 46 -20.74 -3.17 -23.77
CA LYS A 46 -22.12 -3.31 -23.26
C LYS A 46 -22.18 -3.48 -21.74
N TRP A 47 -21.12 -4.00 -21.14
CA TRP A 47 -21.05 -4.33 -19.72
C TRP A 47 -19.67 -4.05 -19.17
N TYR A 48 -19.62 -3.55 -17.95
CA TYR A 48 -18.39 -3.32 -17.19
C TYR A 48 -18.46 -4.10 -15.88
N ALA A 49 -17.32 -4.59 -15.42
CA ALA A 49 -17.17 -5.20 -14.12
C ALA A 49 -15.92 -4.64 -13.44
N THR A 50 -16.03 -4.35 -12.15
CA THR A 50 -14.91 -3.92 -11.31
C THR A 50 -14.59 -5.02 -10.31
N ILE A 51 -13.31 -5.30 -10.15
CA ILE A 51 -12.81 -6.28 -9.17
C ILE A 51 -11.89 -5.53 -8.23
N ASP A 52 -12.22 -5.53 -6.94
CA ASP A 52 -11.36 -5.01 -5.89
C ASP A 52 -10.53 -6.15 -5.27
N ILE A 53 -9.22 -5.96 -5.19
CA ILE A 53 -8.32 -6.92 -4.56
C ILE A 53 -8.17 -6.54 -3.08
N ALA A 54 -8.96 -7.18 -2.23
CA ALA A 54 -8.89 -6.96 -0.79
C ALA A 54 -7.48 -7.27 -0.26
N ASN A 55 -6.92 -6.31 0.51
CA ASN A 55 -5.59 -6.42 1.12
C ASN A 55 -4.44 -6.68 0.13
N ALA A 56 -4.52 -6.15 -1.10
CA ALA A 56 -3.54 -6.36 -2.17
C ALA A 56 -2.06 -6.28 -1.73
N PHE A 57 -1.69 -5.28 -0.91
CA PHE A 57 -0.31 -5.13 -0.41
C PHE A 57 0.18 -6.36 0.37
N PHE A 58 -0.69 -7.00 1.15
CA PHE A 58 -0.30 -8.18 1.92
C PHE A 58 -0.13 -9.44 1.07
N SER A 59 -0.51 -9.39 -0.21
CA SER A 59 -0.22 -10.45 -1.18
C SER A 59 1.21 -10.36 -1.71
N ILE A 60 1.89 -9.20 -1.59
CA ILE A 60 3.23 -8.98 -2.13
C ILE A 60 4.28 -9.37 -1.06
N PRO A 61 5.18 -10.33 -1.35
CA PRO A 61 6.24 -10.70 -0.42
C PRO A 61 7.25 -9.56 -0.26
N LEU A 62 7.66 -9.30 0.98
CA LEU A 62 8.73 -8.34 1.27
C LEU A 62 10.09 -9.04 1.17
N ALA A 63 10.99 -8.45 0.38
CA ALA A 63 12.37 -8.92 0.26
C ALA A 63 13.08 -8.94 1.62
N ALA A 64 13.95 -9.92 1.85
CA ALA A 64 14.54 -10.18 3.17
C ALA A 64 15.43 -9.01 3.63
N GLU A 65 16.16 -8.42 2.69
CA GLU A 65 17.01 -7.25 2.85
C GLU A 65 16.23 -5.98 3.25
N CYS A 66 14.95 -5.90 2.88
CA CYS A 66 14.10 -4.74 3.18
C CYS A 66 13.43 -4.84 4.56
N LYS A 67 13.39 -6.02 5.18
CA LYS A 67 12.66 -6.26 6.46
C LYS A 67 13.10 -5.33 7.59
N ALA A 68 14.39 -5.06 7.69
CA ALA A 68 14.92 -4.19 8.75
C ALA A 68 14.41 -2.74 8.63
N GLN A 69 14.19 -2.26 7.40
CA GLN A 69 13.73 -0.88 7.13
C GLN A 69 12.31 -0.63 7.63
N PHE A 70 11.48 -1.67 7.62
CA PHE A 70 10.08 -1.58 8.02
C PHE A 70 9.80 -2.05 9.45
N ALA A 71 10.86 -2.24 10.24
CA ALA A 71 10.72 -2.76 11.59
C ALA A 71 10.04 -1.76 12.53
N VAL A 72 9.28 -2.29 13.49
CA VAL A 72 8.54 -1.51 14.49
C VAL A 72 8.81 -2.07 15.87
N THR A 73 9.17 -1.19 16.79
CA THR A 73 9.36 -1.58 18.19
C THR A 73 8.06 -1.40 18.97
N TRP A 74 7.59 -2.47 19.60
CA TRP A 74 6.42 -2.45 20.47
C TRP A 74 6.76 -3.13 21.80
N LYS A 75 6.58 -2.40 22.91
CA LYS A 75 6.91 -2.87 24.27
C LYS A 75 8.32 -3.47 24.40
N GLY A 76 9.30 -2.86 23.73
CA GLY A 76 10.69 -3.32 23.75
C GLY A 76 11.01 -4.52 22.86
N ILE A 77 10.03 -5.03 22.11
CA ILE A 77 10.22 -6.12 21.13
C ILE A 77 10.14 -5.53 19.72
N GLN A 78 11.09 -5.88 18.87
CA GLN A 78 11.10 -5.45 17.48
C GLN A 78 10.35 -6.47 16.60
N TYR A 79 9.39 -5.96 15.84
CA TYR A 79 8.61 -6.72 14.86
C TYR A 79 8.97 -6.23 13.47
N THR A 80 8.81 -7.10 12.48
CA THR A 80 8.97 -6.75 11.06
C THR A 80 7.85 -7.39 10.23
N TRP A 81 7.72 -6.95 8.99
CA TRP A 81 6.74 -7.46 8.05
C TRP A 81 7.35 -8.57 7.18
N ASN A 82 6.50 -9.53 6.80
CA ASN A 82 6.83 -10.51 5.76
C ASN A 82 6.22 -10.16 4.39
N ARG A 83 5.43 -9.09 4.36
CA ARG A 83 4.65 -8.60 3.23
C ARG A 83 4.75 -7.09 3.15
N LEU A 84 4.38 -6.52 2.01
CA LEU A 84 4.43 -5.08 1.80
C LEU A 84 3.54 -4.35 2.81
N PRO A 85 4.10 -3.46 3.66
CA PRO A 85 3.31 -2.80 4.69
C PRO A 85 2.44 -1.68 4.12
N GLN A 86 1.34 -1.41 4.83
CA GLN A 86 0.51 -0.23 4.60
C GLN A 86 1.20 1.02 5.16
N GLY A 87 1.16 2.12 4.41
CA GLY A 87 1.72 3.43 4.82
C GLY A 87 3.08 3.77 4.24
N TRP A 88 3.74 2.84 3.52
CA TRP A 88 4.93 3.17 2.74
C TRP A 88 4.56 3.80 1.39
N LYS A 89 5.28 4.84 1.00
CA LYS A 89 4.90 5.71 -0.14
C LYS A 89 4.85 5.01 -1.49
N HIS A 90 5.65 3.95 -1.67
CA HIS A 90 5.70 3.19 -2.92
C HIS A 90 4.80 1.96 -2.90
N SER A 91 4.10 1.67 -1.78
CA SER A 91 3.20 0.52 -1.73
C SER A 91 2.12 0.53 -2.83
N PRO A 92 1.51 1.67 -3.21
CA PRO A 92 0.55 1.72 -4.32
C PRO A 92 1.16 1.54 -5.71
N THR A 93 2.48 1.72 -5.83
CA THR A 93 3.22 1.70 -7.09
C THR A 93 3.73 0.31 -7.44
N ILE A 94 3.87 -0.56 -6.44
CA ILE A 94 4.25 -1.98 -6.56
C ILE A 94 3.00 -2.84 -6.64
#